data_AF-A0A936P128-F1
#
_entry.id   AF-A0A936P128-F1
#
_cell.length_a   1.000
_cell.length_b   1.000
_cell.length_c   1.000
_cell.angle_alpha   90.00
_cell.angle_beta   90.00
_cell.angle_gamma   90.00
#
_symmetry.space_group_name_H-M   'P 1'
#
loop_
_entity.id
_entity.type
_entity.pdbx_description
1 polymer ?
#
loop_
_entity_poly.entity_id
_entity_poly.type
_entity_poly.pdbx_seq_one_letter_code
_entity_poly.pdbx_strand_id
1 'polypeptide(L)'
;MKTLTAALSAIALVAAMPVLAGDPVAGKQKATACVLCHGSENFGGIFYTLQLAGRNADKLAIKTNKYKTLKVLHPMMNMATAFYTEKEIEDVSAYYQSIGKPFFTSPLFTIKGDDEAKPAAAAAVPAPAAPYAVAAK
;
A
#
# COMPACT_ATOMS: atom_id res chain seq x y z
N MET A 1 36.85 -55.15 0.44
CA MET A 1 37.13 -53.85 1.09
C MET A 1 36.81 -52.76 0.08
N LYS A 2 35.93 -51.84 0.44
CA LYS A 2 35.74 -50.48 -0.12
C LYS A 2 35.23 -50.37 -1.58
N THR A 3 33.96 -50.02 -1.71
CA THR A 3 33.42 -48.86 -2.47
C THR A 3 31.89 -48.89 -2.31
N LEU A 4 31.35 -48.50 -1.15
CA LEU A 4 30.81 -47.16 -0.86
C LEU A 4 29.77 -46.68 -1.89
N THR A 5 28.53 -47.11 -1.63
CA THR A 5 27.32 -46.28 -1.63
C THR A 5 27.57 -44.78 -1.71
N ALA A 6 27.19 -44.13 -2.82
CA ALA A 6 26.98 -42.68 -2.88
C ALA A 6 26.09 -42.32 -4.09
N ALA A 7 24.86 -42.82 -4.10
CA ALA A 7 23.81 -42.35 -4.99
C ALA A 7 22.70 -41.72 -4.14
N LEU A 8 23.00 -40.59 -3.47
CA LEU A 8 22.00 -39.82 -2.73
C LEU A 8 22.41 -38.35 -2.61
N SER A 9 22.10 -37.57 -3.64
CA SER A 9 21.68 -36.16 -3.52
C SER A 9 21.51 -35.54 -4.90
N ALA A 10 20.38 -35.83 -5.53
CA ALA A 10 19.79 -34.84 -6.43
C ALA A 10 19.15 -33.79 -5.52
N ILE A 11 19.88 -32.71 -5.25
CA ILE A 11 19.34 -31.53 -4.57
C ILE A 11 18.22 -30.99 -5.47
N ALA A 12 16.98 -31.16 -5.03
CA ALA A 12 15.83 -30.54 -5.65
C ALA A 12 15.97 -29.02 -5.45
N LEU A 13 16.45 -28.33 -6.49
CA LEU A 13 16.41 -26.88 -6.58
C LEU A 13 14.96 -26.47 -6.79
N VAL A 14 14.18 -26.40 -5.70
CA VAL A 14 12.87 -25.75 -5.72
C VAL A 14 13.15 -24.27 -5.93
N ALA A 15 12.99 -23.80 -7.16
CA ALA A 15 12.95 -22.39 -7.46
C ALA A 15 11.82 -21.79 -6.62
N ALA A 16 12.16 -20.95 -5.64
CA ALA A 16 11.21 -20.11 -4.96
C ALA A 16 10.61 -19.18 -6.02
N MET A 17 9.48 -19.57 -6.60
CA MET A 17 8.68 -18.67 -7.42
C MET A 17 8.32 -17.49 -6.52
N PRO A 18 8.55 -16.24 -6.94
CA PRO A 18 8.08 -15.10 -6.17
C PRO A 18 6.57 -15.31 -5.97
N VAL A 19 6.13 -15.34 -4.72
CA VAL A 19 4.71 -15.14 -4.41
C VAL A 19 4.34 -13.86 -5.12
N LEU A 20 3.46 -13.96 -6.11
CA LEU A 20 3.09 -12.83 -6.93
C LEU A 20 2.35 -11.85 -6.01
N ALA A 21 3.08 -10.87 -5.49
CA ALA A 21 2.52 -9.72 -4.79
C ALA A 21 1.43 -9.09 -5.67
N GLY A 22 0.41 -8.48 -5.07
CA GLY A 22 -0.74 -7.94 -5.79
C GLY A 22 -0.36 -7.11 -7.02
N ASP A 23 -1.26 -7.07 -8.02
CA ASP A 23 -1.07 -6.32 -9.25
C ASP A 23 -1.41 -4.83 -9.01
N PRO A 24 -0.43 -3.91 -9.06
CA PRO A 24 -0.68 -2.49 -8.82
C PRO A 24 -1.52 -1.82 -9.92
N VAL A 25 -1.53 -2.36 -11.13
CA VAL A 25 -2.35 -1.84 -12.24
C VAL A 25 -3.82 -2.18 -12.02
N ALA A 26 -4.11 -3.46 -11.72
CA ALA A 26 -5.45 -3.88 -11.29
C ALA A 26 -5.88 -3.16 -10.01
N GLY A 27 -4.95 -2.99 -9.07
CA GLY A 27 -5.16 -2.29 -7.80
C GLY A 27 -5.59 -0.86 -7.98
N LYS A 28 -4.96 -0.12 -8.90
CA LYS A 28 -5.35 1.25 -9.23
C LYS A 28 -6.80 1.34 -9.70
N GLN A 29 -7.25 0.38 -10.51
CA GLN A 29 -8.63 0.33 -11.00
C GLN A 29 -9.62 0.01 -9.86
N LYS A 30 -9.21 -0.83 -8.91
CA LYS A 30 -10.04 -1.19 -7.74
C LYS A 30 -10.03 -0.12 -6.65
N ALA A 31 -9.00 0.71 -6.57
CA ALA A 31 -8.85 1.73 -5.54
C ALA A 31 -9.71 2.99 -5.74
N THR A 32 -10.58 3.06 -6.76
CA THR A 32 -11.34 4.29 -7.11
C THR A 32 -12.09 4.88 -5.91
N ALA A 33 -12.76 4.04 -5.11
CA ALA A 33 -13.47 4.49 -3.92
C ALA A 33 -12.52 4.89 -2.76
N CYS A 34 -11.31 4.32 -2.73
CA CYS A 34 -10.31 4.55 -1.70
C CYS A 34 -9.64 5.92 -1.85
N VAL A 35 -9.47 6.39 -3.09
CA VAL A 35 -8.75 7.63 -3.44
C VAL A 35 -9.38 8.87 -2.80
N LEU A 36 -10.71 8.90 -2.62
CA LEU A 36 -11.38 10.05 -2.01
C LEU A 36 -10.81 10.35 -0.61
N CYS A 37 -10.63 9.32 0.22
CA CYS A 37 -10.18 9.46 1.60
C CYS A 37 -8.66 9.32 1.75
N HIS A 38 -8.05 8.37 1.04
CA HIS A 38 -6.65 7.99 1.20
C HIS A 38 -5.70 8.60 0.17
N GLY A 39 -6.26 9.28 -0.82
CA GLY A 39 -5.51 9.95 -1.86
C GLY A 39 -4.97 9.02 -2.95
N SER A 40 -4.19 9.63 -3.84
CA SER A 40 -3.42 9.04 -4.91
C SER A 40 -2.07 9.76 -5.00
N GLU A 41 -1.27 9.45 -6.02
CA GLU A 41 0.02 10.11 -6.27
C GLU A 41 -0.11 11.63 -6.45
N ASN A 42 -1.27 12.12 -6.95
CA ASN A 42 -1.52 13.53 -7.26
C ASN A 42 -2.58 14.18 -6.37
N PHE A 43 -3.06 13.49 -5.33
CA PHE A 43 -4.12 13.98 -4.45
C PHE A 43 -3.97 13.43 -3.03
N GLY A 44 -3.99 14.30 -2.02
CA GLY A 44 -3.79 13.90 -0.63
C GLY A 44 -4.95 13.15 0.04
N GLY A 45 -6.10 13.03 -0.62
CA GLY A 45 -7.35 12.63 0.03
C GLY A 45 -8.01 13.82 0.74
N ILE A 46 -9.31 13.70 1.06
CA ILE A 46 -10.04 14.71 1.84
C ILE A 46 -9.54 14.79 3.30
N PHE A 47 -8.90 13.72 3.78
CA PHE A 47 -8.25 13.65 5.08
C PHE A 47 -6.76 13.36 4.88
N TYR A 48 -5.94 14.41 4.79
CA TYR A 48 -4.51 14.32 4.51
C TYR A 48 -3.71 13.47 5.52
N THR A 49 -4.26 13.19 6.71
CA THR A 49 -3.63 12.31 7.70
C THR A 49 -3.86 10.82 7.45
N LEU A 50 -4.67 10.45 6.45
CA LEU A 50 -5.02 9.05 6.14
C LEU A 50 -4.26 8.48 4.94
N GLN A 51 -3.21 9.16 4.46
CA GLN A 51 -2.52 8.74 3.24
C GLN A 51 -1.87 7.35 3.35
N LEU A 52 -2.03 6.58 2.28
CA LEU A 52 -1.52 5.20 2.17
C LEU A 52 -0.36 5.04 1.19
N ALA A 53 -0.03 6.09 0.42
CA ALA A 53 1.06 6.07 -0.54
C ALA A 53 2.39 5.63 0.13
N GLY A 54 3.04 4.62 -0.46
CA GLY A 54 4.36 4.13 -0.06
C GLY A 54 4.35 3.19 1.13
N ARG A 55 3.19 2.88 1.70
CA ARG A 55 3.08 1.92 2.80
C ARG A 55 3.32 0.50 2.31
N ASN A 56 3.80 -0.36 3.21
CA ASN A 56 4.04 -1.76 2.90
C ASN A 56 2.72 -2.48 2.50
N ALA A 57 2.71 -3.10 1.32
CA ALA A 57 1.52 -3.73 0.76
C ALA A 57 1.00 -4.88 1.64
N ASP A 58 1.87 -5.75 2.15
CA ASP A 58 1.46 -6.89 2.99
C ASP A 58 0.76 -6.43 4.26
N LYS A 59 1.29 -5.39 4.91
CA LYS A 59 0.68 -4.81 6.10
C LYS A 59 -0.67 -4.16 5.81
N LEU A 60 -0.79 -3.48 4.67
CA LEU A 60 -2.07 -2.93 4.21
C LEU A 60 -3.08 -4.06 3.95
N ALA A 61 -2.69 -5.13 3.26
CA ALA A 61 -3.57 -6.24 2.94
C ALA A 61 -4.06 -6.94 4.21
N ILE A 62 -3.17 -7.22 5.15
CA ILE A 62 -3.51 -7.82 6.46
C ILE A 62 -4.50 -6.94 7.23
N LYS A 63 -4.24 -5.64 7.32
CA LYS A 63 -5.10 -4.72 8.07
C LYS A 63 -6.46 -4.53 7.39
N THR A 64 -6.48 -4.42 6.07
CA THR A 64 -7.70 -4.30 5.27
C THR A 64 -8.58 -5.54 5.41
N ASN A 65 -7.99 -6.73 5.39
CA ASN A 65 -8.70 -7.98 5.66
C ASN A 65 -9.28 -8.06 7.08
N LYS A 66 -8.62 -7.46 8.08
CA LYS A 66 -9.19 -7.34 9.43
C LYS A 66 -10.42 -6.44 9.47
N TYR A 67 -10.47 -5.37 8.67
CA TYR A 67 -11.69 -4.58 8.51
C TYR A 67 -12.79 -5.36 7.80
N LYS A 68 -12.47 -6.04 6.69
CA LYS A 68 -13.43 -6.86 5.94
C LYS A 68 -14.08 -7.93 6.82
N THR A 69 -13.29 -8.58 7.68
CA THR A 69 -13.73 -9.69 8.55
C THR A 69 -14.29 -9.22 9.89
N LEU A 70 -14.47 -7.90 10.09
CA LEU A 70 -14.93 -7.29 11.35
C LEU A 70 -14.05 -7.58 12.57
N LYS A 71 -12.85 -8.15 12.38
CA LYS A 71 -11.85 -8.34 13.45
C LYS A 71 -11.35 -7.02 14.02
N VAL A 72 -11.42 -5.95 13.23
CA VAL A 72 -11.27 -4.57 13.70
C VAL A 72 -12.56 -3.82 13.38
N LEU A 73 -13.18 -3.27 14.42
CA LEU A 73 -14.39 -2.46 14.29
C LEU A 73 -14.03 -1.01 13.96
N HIS A 74 -14.34 -0.60 12.74
CA HIS A 74 -14.22 0.76 12.23
C HIS A 74 -15.27 0.97 11.13
N PRO A 75 -16.46 1.52 11.46
CA PRO A 75 -17.65 1.45 10.60
C PRO A 75 -17.42 1.83 9.13
N MET A 76 -16.69 2.92 8.88
CA MET A 76 -16.37 3.38 7.52
C MET A 76 -15.51 2.38 6.74
N MET A 77 -14.48 1.79 7.37
CA MET A 77 -13.57 0.87 6.71
C MET A 77 -14.18 -0.53 6.59
N ASN A 78 -14.99 -0.96 7.57
CA ASN A 78 -15.75 -2.21 7.43
C ASN A 78 -16.66 -2.15 6.20
N MET A 79 -17.42 -1.06 6.06
CA MET A 79 -18.30 -0.86 4.90
C MET A 79 -17.52 -0.72 3.59
N ALA A 80 -16.43 0.06 3.57
CA ALA A 80 -15.61 0.26 2.37
C ALA A 80 -14.98 -1.03 1.85
N THR A 81 -14.64 -1.97 2.73
CA THR A 81 -13.95 -3.23 2.39
C THR A 81 -14.87 -4.43 2.21
N ALA A 82 -16.16 -4.30 2.53
CA ALA A 82 -17.10 -5.43 2.60
C ALA A 82 -17.24 -6.20 1.27
N PHE A 83 -17.12 -5.50 0.14
CA PHE A 83 -17.34 -6.05 -1.20
C PHE A 83 -16.06 -6.41 -1.95
N TYR A 84 -14.90 -6.30 -1.31
CA TYR A 84 -13.62 -6.64 -1.93
C TYR A 84 -13.25 -8.09 -1.62
N THR A 85 -12.77 -8.80 -2.63
CA THR A 85 -12.11 -10.10 -2.46
C THR A 85 -10.71 -9.92 -1.85
N GLU A 86 -10.15 -11.01 -1.33
CA GLU A 86 -8.77 -10.98 -0.78
C GLU A 86 -7.75 -10.55 -1.85
N LYS A 87 -7.91 -11.05 -3.08
CA LYS A 87 -7.08 -10.68 -4.22
C LYS A 87 -7.17 -9.20 -4.58
N GLU A 88 -8.39 -8.63 -4.59
CA GLU A 88 -8.55 -7.20 -4.85
C GLU A 88 -7.93 -6.34 -3.73
N ILE A 89 -7.97 -6.82 -2.48
CA ILE A 89 -7.30 -6.16 -1.36
C ILE A 89 -5.78 -6.18 -1.53
N GLU A 90 -5.21 -7.30 -1.97
CA GLU A 90 -3.79 -7.42 -2.30
C GLU A 90 -3.41 -6.46 -3.43
N ASP A 91 -4.20 -6.41 -4.49
CA ASP A 91 -3.98 -5.54 -5.65
C ASP A 91 -4.01 -4.05 -5.24
N VAL A 92 -5.04 -3.62 -4.49
CA VAL A 92 -5.15 -2.26 -3.97
C VAL A 92 -3.99 -1.91 -3.06
N SER A 93 -3.53 -2.86 -2.23
CA SER A 93 -2.39 -2.67 -1.33
C SER A 93 -1.09 -2.51 -2.10
N ALA A 94 -0.89 -3.29 -3.17
CA ALA A 94 0.24 -3.15 -4.09
C ALA A 94 0.22 -1.81 -4.82
N TYR A 95 -0.95 -1.34 -5.25
CA TYR A 95 -1.10 0.00 -5.83
C TYR A 95 -0.62 1.08 -4.86
N TYR A 96 -1.11 1.09 -3.62
CA TYR A 96 -0.70 2.10 -2.64
C TYR A 96 0.79 2.05 -2.31
N GLN A 97 1.39 0.87 -2.28
CA GLN A 97 2.85 0.75 -2.14
C GLN A 97 3.60 1.32 -3.35
N SER A 98 3.06 1.14 -4.56
CA SER A 98 3.73 1.54 -5.81
C SER A 98 3.80 3.05 -6.04
N ILE A 99 2.85 3.84 -5.50
CA ILE A 99 2.75 5.29 -5.75
C ILE A 99 3.71 6.16 -4.91
N GLY A 100 4.75 5.58 -4.33
CA GLY A 100 5.84 6.33 -3.71
C GLY A 100 5.44 7.10 -2.45
N LYS A 101 5.93 8.33 -2.26
CA LYS A 101 5.75 9.07 -1.01
C LYS A 101 4.32 9.65 -0.88
N PRO A 102 3.80 9.85 0.35
CA PRO A 102 2.59 10.62 0.58
C PRO A 102 2.64 11.99 -0.12
N PHE A 103 1.54 12.38 -0.77
CA PHE A 103 1.40 13.70 -1.39
C PHE A 103 1.68 14.86 -0.42
N PHE A 104 1.23 14.75 0.83
CA PHE A 104 1.55 15.71 1.86
C PHE A 104 2.58 15.10 2.83
N THR A 105 3.73 15.72 2.94
CA THR A 105 4.74 15.38 3.95
C THR A 105 5.07 16.62 4.75
N SER A 106 4.94 16.57 6.08
CA SER A 106 5.33 17.68 6.97
C SER A 106 6.27 17.16 8.06
N PRO A 107 7.39 17.86 8.35
CA PRO A 107 8.23 17.52 9.50
C PRO A 107 7.54 17.76 10.85
N LEU A 108 6.39 18.45 10.85
CA LEU A 108 5.61 18.76 12.05
C LEU A 108 4.50 17.73 12.33
N PHE A 109 4.15 16.89 11.35
CA PHE A 109 3.07 15.91 11.48
C PHE A 109 3.43 14.61 10.75
N THR A 110 3.78 13.57 11.51
CA THR A 110 4.01 12.21 10.99
C THR A 110 2.66 11.53 10.71
N ILE A 111 2.50 10.98 9.51
CA ILE A 111 1.30 10.27 9.09
C ILE A 111 1.38 8.84 9.63
N LYS A 112 1.02 8.67 10.91
CA LYS A 112 0.98 7.41 11.68
C LYS A 112 1.25 6.14 10.85
N GLY A 113 2.46 5.59 10.94
CA GLY A 113 2.91 4.36 10.25
C GLY A 113 3.73 4.59 8.97
N ASP A 114 4.29 5.78 8.86
CA ASP A 114 5.36 6.24 7.97
C ASP A 114 6.77 5.83 8.46
N ASP A 115 6.91 5.38 9.71
CA ASP A 115 8.18 4.93 10.33
C ASP A 115 8.83 3.71 9.63
N GLU A 116 8.13 3.06 8.71
CA GLU A 116 8.57 1.85 8.02
C GLU A 116 9.05 2.10 6.58
N ALA A 117 8.83 3.30 6.04
CA ALA A 117 9.31 3.66 4.71
C ALA A 117 10.77 4.11 4.83
N LYS A 118 11.71 3.28 4.36
CA LYS A 118 13.11 3.66 4.15
C LYS A 118 13.14 5.00 3.40
N PRO A 119 13.73 6.07 3.94
CA PRO A 119 13.74 7.36 3.28
C PRO A 119 14.61 7.27 2.02
N ALA A 120 13.97 7.22 0.85
CA ALA A 120 14.62 7.64 -0.36
C ALA A 120 14.94 9.13 -0.21
N ALA A 121 16.21 9.49 -0.38
CA ALA A 121 16.77 10.82 -0.16
C ALA A 121 15.82 11.94 -0.58
N ALA A 122 15.64 12.90 0.32
CA ALA A 122 14.78 14.06 0.14
C ALA A 122 15.30 14.90 -1.05
N ALA A 123 14.69 14.72 -2.23
CA ALA A 123 14.66 15.77 -3.23
C ALA A 123 13.60 16.77 -2.78
N ALA A 124 14.02 18.02 -2.55
CA ALA A 124 13.15 19.11 -2.18
C ALA A 124 12.07 19.29 -3.27
N VAL A 125 10.82 19.04 -2.91
CA VAL A 125 9.67 19.40 -3.76
C VAL A 125 9.31 20.85 -3.42
N PRO A 126 9.28 21.77 -4.40
CA PRO A 126 8.83 23.13 -4.15
C PRO A 126 7.36 23.14 -3.71
N ALA A 127 7.04 24.04 -2.77
CA ALA A 127 5.71 24.21 -2.20
C ALA A 127 4.62 24.27 -3.29
N PRO A 128 3.48 23.58 -3.12
CA PRO A 128 2.37 23.72 -4.06
C PRO A 128 1.85 25.16 -4.03
N ALA A 129 1.78 25.79 -5.20
CA ALA A 129 1.09 27.06 -5.36
C ALA A 129 -0.36 26.90 -4.91
N ALA A 130 -0.79 27.75 -3.97
CA ALA A 130 -2.15 27.74 -3.44
C ALA A 130 -3.17 27.86 -4.58
N PRO A 131 -4.11 26.91 -4.75
CA PRO A 131 -5.28 27.20 -5.53
C PRO A 131 -6.32 27.87 -4.61
N TYR A 132 -7.30 28.52 -5.24
CA TYR A 132 -8.53 29.07 -4.64
C TYR A 132 -8.42 30.47 -4.02
N ALA A 133 -8.05 31.47 -4.83
CA ALA A 133 -8.65 32.79 -4.68
C ALA A 133 -10.12 32.67 -5.15
N VAL A 134 -11.06 32.58 -4.20
CA VAL A 134 -12.49 32.66 -4.49
C VAL A 134 -12.80 34.10 -4.86
N ALA A 135 -13.11 34.33 -6.14
CA ALA A 135 -13.64 35.61 -6.60
C ALA A 135 -15.02 35.84 -5.95
N ALA A 136 -15.10 36.81 -5.05
CA ALA A 136 -16.37 37.35 -4.58
C ALA A 136 -17.06 38.09 -5.73
N LYS A 137 -18.34 37.81 -5.92
CA LYS A 137 -19.24 38.59 -6.78
C LYS A 137 -20.10 39.49 -5.89
#